data_AF-A0A843C5A6-F1
#
_entry.id   AF-A0A843C5A6-F1
#
_cell.length_a   1.000
_cell.length_b   1.000
_cell.length_c   1.000
_cell.angle_alpha   90.00
_cell.angle_beta   90.00
_cell.angle_gamma   90.00
#
_symmetry.space_group_name_H-M   'P 1'
#
loop_
_entity.id
_entity.type
_entity.pdbx_description
1 polymer ?
#
loop_
_entity_poly.entity_id
_entity_poly.type
_entity_poly.pdbx_seq_one_letter_code
_entity_poly.pdbx_strand_id
1 'polypeptide(L)' 'MGKHLLDLKSIKTEKEVIKALKHKTQFERDVLVATFRIPKGKVSTYKRVAKKIGKPKAYRAVANALHKNP' A
#
# COMPACT_ATOMS: atom_id res chain seq x y z
N MET A 1 3.56 -15.41 -22.90
CA MET A 1 4.51 -14.86 -21.90
C MET A 1 3.74 -14.38 -20.67
N GLY A 2 3.22 -15.32 -19.88
CA GLY A 2 2.49 -15.00 -18.66
C GLY A 2 3.47 -14.49 -17.61
N LYS A 3 3.34 -13.22 -17.21
CA LYS A 3 4.02 -12.73 -16.02
C LYS A 3 3.57 -13.64 -14.88
N HIS A 4 4.53 -14.32 -14.28
CA HIS A 4 4.37 -15.01 -13.01
C HIS A 4 4.06 -13.93 -11.96
N LEU A 5 2.79 -13.51 -11.94
CA LEU A 5 2.21 -12.76 -10.85
C LEU A 5 2.41 -13.67 -9.65
N LEU A 6 3.28 -13.23 -8.74
CA LEU A 6 3.27 -13.73 -7.37
C LEU A 6 1.80 -13.84 -6.97
N ASP A 7 1.35 -15.03 -6.59
CA ASP A 7 -0.03 -15.24 -6.17
C ASP A 7 -0.31 -14.25 -5.03
N LEU A 8 -1.03 -13.17 -5.34
CA LEU A 8 -1.29 -12.05 -4.42
C LEU A 8 -2.04 -12.54 -3.17
N LYS A 9 -2.65 -13.73 -3.23
CA LYS A 9 -3.30 -14.41 -2.11
C LYS A 9 -2.30 -14.96 -1.06
N SER A 10 -1.02 -15.00 -1.38
CA SER A 10 0.05 -15.57 -0.54
C SER A 10 0.89 -14.53 0.20
N ILE A 11 0.73 -13.23 -0.08
CA ILE A 11 1.54 -12.19 0.57
C ILE A 11 1.19 -12.13 2.06
N LYS A 12 2.14 -12.59 2.91
CA LYS A 12 1.98 -12.62 4.37
C LYS A 12 2.91 -11.65 5.08
N THR A 13 3.94 -11.15 4.39
CA THR A 13 4.98 -10.33 5.01
C THR A 13 5.16 -8.98 4.31
N GLU A 14 5.61 -7.98 5.08
CA GLU A 14 5.91 -6.65 4.53
C GLU A 14 7.04 -6.69 3.49
N LYS A 15 8.03 -7.57 3.66
CA LYS A 15 9.13 -7.73 2.70
C LYS A 15 8.62 -8.15 1.31
N GLU A 16 7.64 -9.05 1.26
CA GLU A 16 7.01 -9.48 0.02
C GLU A 16 6.21 -8.35 -0.62
N VAL A 17 5.47 -7.57 0.18
CA VAL A 17 4.79 -6.35 -0.28
C VAL A 17 5.80 -5.40 -0.93
N ILE A 18 6.89 -5.07 -0.24
CA ILE A 18 7.92 -4.16 -0.76
C ILE A 18 8.51 -4.68 -2.08
N LYS A 19 8.79 -5.99 -2.17
CA LYS A 19 9.29 -6.62 -3.40
C LYS A 19 8.29 -6.51 -4.55
N ALA A 20 7.00 -6.71 -4.29
CA ALA A 20 5.94 -6.60 -5.29
C ALA A 20 5.76 -5.15 -5.79
N LEU A 21 6.01 -4.17 -4.93
CA LEU A 21 5.84 -2.74 -5.24
C LEU A 21 7.07 -2.08 -5.87
N LYS A 22 8.06 -2.84 -6.33
CA LYS A 22 9.34 -2.32 -6.87
C LYS A 22 9.20 -1.28 -7.99
N HIS A 23 8.09 -1.30 -8.73
CA HIS A 23 7.82 -0.39 -9.86
C HIS A 23 6.90 0.79 -9.51
N LYS A 24 6.45 0.91 -8.25
CA LYS A 24 5.63 2.04 -7.79
C LYS A 24 6.51 3.21 -7.36
N THR A 25 5.94 4.41 -7.29
CA THR A 25 6.63 5.58 -6.71
C THR A 25 6.88 5.39 -5.21
N GLN A 26 7.83 6.13 -4.63
CA GLN A 26 8.07 6.07 -3.18
C GLN A 26 6.81 6.38 -2.38
N PHE A 27 6.04 7.39 -2.80
CA PHE A 27 4.78 7.76 -2.15
C PHE A 27 3.76 6.62 -2.19
N GLU A 28 3.54 5.99 -3.34
CA GLU A 28 2.64 4.85 -3.46
C GLU A 28 3.10 3.66 -2.61
N ARG A 29 4.40 3.37 -2.57
CA ARG A 29 4.97 2.32 -1.71
C ARG A 29 4.67 2.59 -0.24
N ASP A 30 4.93 3.81 0.23
CA ASP A 30 4.68 4.18 1.63
C ASP A 30 3.20 4.04 1.99
N VAL A 31 2.30 4.47 1.10
CA VAL A 31 0.85 4.32 1.27
C VAL A 31 0.44 2.84 1.36
N LEU A 32 0.89 2.03 0.41
CA LEU A 32 0.48 0.63 0.30
C LEU A 32 1.06 -0.21 1.45
N VAL A 33 2.31 0.01 1.85
CA VAL A 33 2.92 -0.63 3.03
C VAL A 33 2.22 -0.21 4.31
N ALA A 34 1.94 1.09 4.49
CA ALA A 34 1.19 1.56 5.66
C ALA A 34 -0.23 0.97 5.73
N THR A 35 -0.85 0.75 4.57
CA THR A 35 -2.18 0.12 4.46
C THR A 35 -2.13 -1.37 4.74
N PHE A 36 -1.11 -2.09 4.26
CA PHE A 36 -0.90 -3.51 4.55
C PHE A 36 -0.75 -3.80 6.05
N ARG A 37 -0.17 -2.86 6.82
CA ARG A 37 -0.04 -2.97 8.28
C ARG A 37 -1.37 -2.83 9.04
N ILE A 38 -2.48 -2.50 8.38
CA ILE A 38 -3.79 -2.44 9.03
C ILE A 38 -4.22 -3.87 9.36
N PRO A 39 -4.53 -4.20 10.63
CA PRO A 39 -4.95 -5.54 10.99
C PRO A 39 -6.20 -5.99 10.24
N LYS A 40 -6.26 -7.27 9.87
CA LYS A 40 -7.43 -7.86 9.23
C LYS A 40 -8.69 -7.61 10.07
N GLY A 41 -9.78 -7.19 9.42
CA GLY A 41 -11.04 -6.84 10.10
C GLY A 41 -11.06 -5.45 10.74
N LYS A 42 -10.00 -4.64 10.56
CA LYS A 42 -9.97 -3.23 10.98
C LYS A 42 -9.96 -2.32 9.75
N VAL A 43 -10.46 -1.11 9.96
CA VAL A 43 -10.48 -0.04 8.95
C VAL A 43 -9.64 1.15 9.43
N SER A 44 -9.07 1.87 8.49
CA SER A 44 -8.37 3.13 8.72
C SER A 44 -8.86 4.17 7.72
N THR A 45 -8.71 5.45 8.05
CA THR A 45 -9.09 6.54 7.14
C THR A 45 -7.89 6.97 6.31
N TYR A 46 -8.13 7.53 5.13
CA TYR A 46 -7.06 8.11 4.31
C TYR A 46 -6.24 9.16 5.06
N LYS A 47 -6.88 9.94 5.94
CA LYS A 47 -6.21 10.90 6.83
C LYS A 47 -5.27 10.22 7.83
N ARG A 48 -5.64 9.07 8.39
CA ARG A 48 -4.78 8.30 9.31
C ARG A 48 -3.58 7.70 8.59
N VAL A 49 -3.78 7.16 7.38
CA VAL A 49 -2.68 6.67 6.54
C VAL A 49 -1.74 7.81 6.16
N ALA A 50 -2.28 8.96 5.73
CA ALA A 50 -1.50 10.16 5.41
C ALA A 50 -0.66 10.65 6.59
N LYS A 51 -1.22 10.65 7.82
CA LYS A 51 -0.46 10.94 9.04
C LYS A 51 0.64 9.90 9.30
N LYS A 52 0.36 8.61 9.12
CA LYS A 52 1.30 7.51 9.38
C LYS A 52 2.54 7.57 8.48
N ILE A 53 2.39 8.05 7.25
CA ILE A 53 3.51 8.24 6.30
C ILE A 53 4.17 9.63 6.40
N GLY A 54 3.87 10.42 7.44
CA GLY A 54 4.47 11.74 7.64
C GLY A 54 3.97 12.83 6.69
N LYS A 55 2.86 12.62 5.98
CA LYS A 55 2.28 13.57 5.01
C LYS A 55 0.83 13.91 5.37
N PRO A 56 0.56 14.57 6.52
CA PRO A 56 -0.79 14.69 7.10
C PRO A 56 -1.84 15.38 6.19
N LYS A 57 -1.39 16.20 5.23
CA LYS A 57 -2.27 16.91 4.27
C LYS A 57 -2.54 16.11 2.98
N ALA A 58 -1.89 14.96 2.77
CA ALA A 58 -1.93 14.21 1.52
C ALA A 58 -3.10 13.21 1.40
N TYR A 59 -4.21 13.39 2.14
CA TYR A 59 -5.29 12.39 2.21
C TYR A 59 -5.98 12.11 0.86
N ARG A 60 -6.09 13.10 -0.04
CA ARG A 60 -6.60 12.89 -1.41
C ARG A 60 -5.61 12.08 -2.26
N ALA A 61 -4.31 12.38 -2.15
CA ALA A 61 -3.27 11.63 -2.85
C ALA A 61 -3.18 10.17 -2.36
N VAL A 62 -3.39 9.94 -1.06
CA VAL A 62 -3.53 8.59 -0.49
C VAL A 62 -4.69 7.83 -1.15
N ALA A 63 -5.88 8.45 -1.25
CA ALA A 63 -7.03 7.83 -1.91
C ALA A 63 -6.71 7.45 -3.37
N ASN A 64 -6.08 8.36 -4.12
CA ASN A 64 -5.65 8.10 -5.50
C ASN A 64 -4.63 6.97 -5.61
N ALA A 65 -3.68 6.86 -4.67
CA ALA A 65 -2.71 5.77 -4.64
C ALA A 65 -3.38 4.41 -4.36
N LEU A 66 -4.34 4.37 -3.43
CA LEU A 66 -5.11 3.16 -3.11
C LEU A 66 -6.02 2.71 -4.25
N HIS A 67 -6.57 3.64 -5.02
CA HIS A 67 -7.32 3.32 -6.24
C HIS A 67 -6.45 2.61 -7.30
N LYS A 68 -5.12 2.83 -7.28
CA LYS A 68 -4.14 2.23 -8.19
C LYS A 68 -3.42 1.02 -7.59
N ASN A 69 -3.96 0.42 -6.53
CA ASN A 69 -3.42 -0.79 -5.94
C ASN A 69 -3.46 -1.93 -6.98
N PRO A 70 -2.30 -2.53 -7.35
CA PRO A 70 -2.22 -3.55 -8.39
C PRO A 70 -2.90 -4.88 -8.02
#